data_AF-A0A3R6K4J8-F1
#
_entry.id   AF-A0A3R6K4J8-F1
#
_cell.length_a   1.000
_cell.length_b   1.000
_cell.length_c   1.000
_cell.angle_alpha   90.00
_cell.angle_beta   90.00
_cell.angle_gamma   90.00
#
_symmetry.space_group_name_H-M   'P 1'
#
loop_
_entity.id
_entity.type
_entity.pdbx_description
1 polymer ?
#
loop_
_entity_poly.entity_id
_entity_poly.type
_entity_poly.pdbx_seq_one_letter_code
_entity_poly.pdbx_strand_id
1 'polypeptide(L)'
;MLYAYRYRNPYKLIMIFGKKGSGKTTILTKLTLRYLKKGIPVYSNVYIPGAYLFNPLDIGFKDIPPNSVIMIDEVGLIWDSRDFKSFKKEYRDYFKYQRQYRHTVYLLSQTFDIDKKLRDLTDQMYLIRCYFNVFSVARRINKSITIVHADSGTGESHLADDMQFDTLLLFWAGAVKLTFIPKYSIYFKSFNPPQLPPGEYALCPLPDLPYSNRKEKFVYDARCMVSAVVRLCKFGIGCVRDRAQALIRTKKDSSGT
;
A
#
# COMPACT_ATOMS: atom_id res chain seq x y z
N MET A 1 2.97 -29.10 21.55
CA MET A 1 3.33 -28.15 20.46
C MET A 1 4.13 -28.79 19.31
N LEU A 2 5.07 -29.71 19.60
CA LEU A 2 5.89 -30.39 18.57
C LEU A 2 5.06 -31.18 17.53
N TYR A 3 3.99 -31.85 17.98
CA TYR A 3 3.11 -32.64 17.11
C TYR A 3 2.40 -31.75 16.07
N ALA A 4 1.85 -30.61 16.49
CA ALA A 4 1.21 -29.65 15.60
C ALA A 4 2.16 -29.05 14.54
N TYR A 5 3.47 -28.99 14.83
CA TYR A 5 4.47 -28.53 13.86
C TYR A 5 4.66 -29.52 12.70
N ARG A 6 4.54 -30.83 12.96
CA ARG A 6 4.64 -31.90 11.95
C ARG A 6 3.50 -31.87 10.94
N TYR A 7 2.30 -31.48 11.37
CA TYR A 7 1.11 -31.37 10.50
C TYR A 7 0.92 -29.98 9.90
N ARG A 8 1.81 -29.03 10.20
CA ARG A 8 1.73 -27.69 9.66
C ARG A 8 2.13 -27.74 8.19
N ASN A 9 1.17 -27.50 7.30
CA ASN A 9 1.44 -27.41 5.87
C ASN A 9 2.48 -26.29 5.59
N PRO A 10 3.65 -26.62 5.01
CA PRO A 10 4.66 -25.63 4.66
C PRO A 10 4.32 -24.87 3.37
N TYR A 11 3.53 -25.45 2.46
CA TYR A 11 3.19 -24.90 1.15
C TYR A 11 1.96 -24.02 1.25
N LYS A 12 2.18 -22.70 1.29
CA LYS A 12 1.12 -21.72 1.52
C LYS A 12 1.00 -20.74 0.36
N LEU A 13 -0.22 -20.30 0.10
CA LEU A 13 -0.50 -19.12 -0.71
C LEU A 13 -0.55 -17.88 0.19
N ILE A 14 0.43 -16.99 0.05
CA ILE A 14 0.60 -15.84 0.93
C ILE A 14 0.45 -14.57 0.11
N MET A 15 -0.53 -13.74 0.47
CA MET A 15 -0.73 -12.45 -0.16
C MET A 15 -0.24 -11.32 0.75
N ILE A 16 0.45 -10.35 0.18
CA ILE A 16 1.05 -9.24 0.90
C ILE A 16 0.64 -7.92 0.23
N PHE A 17 0.03 -7.03 1.01
CA PHE A 17 -0.45 -5.74 0.58
C PHE A 17 0.39 -4.60 1.15
N GLY A 18 0.42 -3.48 0.45
CA GLY A 18 1.06 -2.27 0.93
C GLY A 18 1.06 -1.18 -0.14
N LYS A 19 0.98 0.08 0.27
CA LYS A 19 1.05 1.22 -0.67
C LYS A 19 2.40 1.29 -1.39
N LYS A 20 2.49 2.07 -2.47
CA LYS A 20 3.79 2.43 -3.08
C LYS A 20 4.72 3.02 -2.01
N GLY A 21 6.01 2.65 -2.03
CA GLY A 21 6.98 3.07 -1.01
C GLY A 21 6.89 2.36 0.35
N SER A 22 5.97 1.39 0.53
CA SER A 22 5.83 0.69 1.82
C SER A 22 6.94 -0.35 2.12
N GLY A 23 7.79 -0.68 1.15
CA GLY A 23 8.85 -1.70 1.30
C GLY A 23 8.42 -3.13 0.93
N LYS A 24 7.42 -3.31 0.06
CA LYS A 24 6.98 -4.61 -0.46
C LYS A 24 8.09 -5.40 -1.13
N THR A 25 8.71 -4.81 -2.16
CA THR A 25 9.81 -5.42 -2.91
C THR A 25 11.03 -5.67 -2.00
N THR A 26 11.22 -4.83 -0.96
CA THR A 26 12.22 -5.05 0.10
C THR A 26 11.93 -6.32 0.91
N ILE A 27 10.68 -6.52 1.36
CA ILE A 27 10.27 -7.72 2.08
C ILE A 27 10.38 -8.96 1.18
N LEU A 28 9.98 -8.84 -0.09
CA LEU A 28 10.14 -9.88 -1.11
C LEU A 28 11.61 -10.30 -1.20
N THR A 29 12.51 -9.35 -1.41
CA THR A 29 13.96 -9.59 -1.51
C THR A 29 14.51 -10.24 -0.24
N LYS A 30 14.12 -9.75 0.94
CA LYS A 30 14.50 -10.36 2.21
C LYS A 30 14.05 -11.81 2.31
N LEU A 31 12.82 -12.13 1.90
CA LEU A 31 12.30 -13.50 1.91
C LEU A 31 13.05 -14.38 0.91
N THR A 32 13.25 -13.89 -0.32
CA THR A 32 14.02 -14.57 -1.37
C THR A 32 15.41 -14.96 -0.88
N LEU A 33 16.20 -14.01 -0.37
CA LEU A 33 17.53 -14.28 0.16
C LEU A 33 17.53 -15.29 1.33
N ARG A 34 16.46 -15.31 2.16
CA ARG A 34 16.32 -16.30 3.23
C ARG A 34 16.04 -17.71 2.72
N TYR A 35 15.27 -17.85 1.63
CA TYR A 35 15.01 -19.16 1.02
C TYR A 35 16.22 -19.67 0.24
N LEU A 36 16.90 -18.79 -0.50
CA LEU A 36 18.14 -19.12 -1.20
C LEU A 36 19.24 -19.60 -0.23
N LYS A 37 19.38 -18.94 0.94
CA LYS A 37 20.29 -19.39 2.01
C LYS A 37 19.98 -20.79 2.57
N LYS A 38 18.75 -21.29 2.39
CA LYS A 38 18.34 -22.65 2.77
C LYS A 38 18.50 -23.66 1.63
N GLY A 39 19.05 -23.25 0.48
CA GLY A 39 19.15 -24.08 -0.71
C GLY A 39 17.81 -24.33 -1.41
N ILE A 40 16.79 -23.54 -1.12
CA ILE A 40 15.47 -23.67 -1.74
C ILE A 40 15.43 -22.81 -3.01
N PRO A 41 15.11 -23.37 -4.20
CA PRO A 41 15.00 -22.59 -5.43
C PRO A 41 13.87 -21.56 -5.34
N VAL A 42 14.17 -20.33 -5.78
CA VAL A 42 13.21 -19.22 -5.77
C VAL A 42 13.03 -18.70 -7.20
N TYR A 43 11.78 -18.58 -7.62
CA TYR A 43 11.37 -18.00 -8.89
C TYR A 43 10.74 -16.64 -8.64
N SER A 44 11.18 -15.60 -9.34
CA SER A 44 10.59 -14.26 -9.23
C SER A 44 10.40 -13.57 -10.57
N ASN A 45 9.37 -12.75 -10.71
CA ASN A 45 9.21 -11.86 -11.87
C ASN A 45 10.08 -10.61 -11.79
N VAL A 46 10.56 -10.28 -10.59
CA VAL A 46 11.52 -9.20 -10.35
C VAL A 46 12.92 -9.79 -10.30
N TYR A 47 13.87 -9.10 -10.93
CA TYR A 47 15.28 -9.49 -10.85
C TYR A 47 15.80 -9.37 -9.41
N ILE A 48 16.22 -10.50 -8.85
CA ILE A 48 16.87 -10.62 -7.53
C ILE A 48 18.06 -11.56 -7.68
N PRO A 49 19.24 -11.20 -7.18
CA PRO A 49 20.41 -12.06 -7.25
C PRO A 49 20.16 -13.46 -6.69
N GLY A 50 20.45 -14.49 -7.49
CA GLY A 50 20.29 -15.90 -7.15
C GLY A 50 18.89 -16.49 -7.35
N ALA A 51 17.88 -15.67 -7.65
CA ALA A 51 16.55 -16.16 -8.02
C ALA A 51 16.44 -16.38 -9.53
N TYR A 52 15.62 -17.34 -9.94
CA TYR A 52 15.27 -17.57 -11.34
C TYR A 52 14.25 -16.52 -11.79
N LEU A 53 14.62 -15.74 -12.81
CA LEU A 53 13.70 -14.81 -13.43
C LEU A 53 12.69 -15.59 -14.27
N PHE A 54 11.40 -15.42 -14.02
CA PHE A 54 10.33 -16.11 -14.76
C PHE A 54 9.17 -15.16 -15.08
N ASN A 55 8.38 -15.51 -16.10
CA ASN A 55 7.17 -14.78 -16.44
C ASN A 55 5.99 -15.35 -15.63
N PRO A 56 5.25 -14.54 -14.84
CA PRO A 56 4.06 -15.00 -14.12
C PRO A 56 2.99 -15.65 -15.00
N LEU A 57 2.94 -15.31 -16.29
CA LEU A 57 2.02 -15.92 -17.26
C LEU A 57 2.36 -17.38 -17.59
N ASP A 58 3.57 -17.85 -17.25
CA ASP A 58 3.95 -19.26 -17.42
C ASP A 58 3.35 -20.17 -16.34
N ILE A 59 2.77 -19.59 -15.28
CA ILE A 59 2.16 -20.35 -14.18
C ILE A 59 0.99 -21.20 -14.69
N GLY A 60 1.01 -22.49 -14.37
CA GLY A 60 0.00 -23.44 -14.83
C GLY A 60 0.19 -23.93 -16.27
N PHE A 61 1.16 -23.37 -17.01
CA PHE A 61 1.51 -23.80 -18.37
C PHE A 61 2.88 -24.49 -18.44
N LYS A 62 3.83 -24.06 -17.60
CA LYS A 62 5.16 -24.67 -17.49
C LYS A 62 5.35 -25.30 -16.12
N ASP A 63 6.07 -26.41 -16.10
CA ASP A 63 6.38 -27.11 -14.86
C ASP A 63 7.44 -26.36 -14.06
N ILE A 64 7.24 -26.29 -12.75
CA ILE A 64 8.18 -25.69 -11.80
C ILE A 64 8.60 -26.82 -10.84
N PRO A 65 9.90 -27.02 -10.58
CA PRO A 65 10.36 -28.09 -9.72
C PRO A 65 9.69 -28.07 -8.34
N PRO A 66 9.33 -29.23 -7.76
CA PRO A 66 8.70 -29.30 -6.45
C PRO A 66 9.60 -28.70 -5.36
N ASN A 67 8.99 -28.27 -4.25
CA ASN A 67 9.66 -27.57 -3.14
C ASN A 67 10.22 -26.19 -3.49
N SER A 68 9.75 -25.57 -4.57
CA SER A 68 10.14 -24.21 -4.97
C SER A 68 9.32 -23.12 -4.28
N VAL A 69 9.90 -21.92 -4.20
CA VAL A 69 9.18 -20.70 -3.78
C VAL A 69 8.99 -19.78 -4.97
N ILE A 70 7.79 -19.26 -5.13
CA ILE A 70 7.42 -18.40 -6.24
C ILE A 70 7.05 -17.02 -5.66
N MET A 71 7.64 -15.98 -6.21
CA MET A 71 7.53 -14.59 -5.75
C MET A 71 7.02 -13.73 -6.90
N ILE A 72 5.79 -13.26 -6.81
CA ILE A 72 5.17 -12.42 -7.83
C ILE A 72 4.92 -11.03 -7.25
N ASP A 73 5.65 -10.04 -7.75
CA ASP A 73 5.39 -8.63 -7.46
C ASP A 73 4.34 -8.06 -8.42
N GLU A 74 3.56 -7.08 -7.91
CA GLU A 74 2.48 -6.39 -8.63
C GLU A 74 1.45 -7.30 -9.31
N VAL A 75 0.92 -8.27 -8.56
CA VAL A 75 -0.09 -9.23 -9.05
C VAL A 75 -1.34 -8.57 -9.61
N GLY A 76 -1.74 -7.42 -9.05
CA GLY A 76 -2.89 -6.65 -9.55
C GLY A 76 -2.76 -6.17 -10.99
N LEU A 77 -1.54 -6.05 -11.54
CA LEU A 77 -1.33 -5.73 -12.96
C LEU A 77 -1.50 -6.94 -13.89
N ILE A 78 -1.36 -8.16 -13.36
CA ILE A 78 -1.36 -9.41 -14.13
C ILE A 78 -2.73 -10.07 -14.10
N TRP A 79 -3.36 -10.11 -12.92
CA TRP A 79 -4.67 -10.72 -12.69
C TRP A 79 -5.59 -9.71 -11.97
N ASP A 80 -5.92 -8.64 -12.70
CA ASP A 80 -6.90 -7.65 -12.25
C ASP A 80 -8.30 -8.28 -12.20
N SER A 81 -9.06 -7.96 -11.15
CA SER A 81 -10.47 -8.29 -10.99
C SER A 81 -11.40 -7.75 -12.08
N ARG A 82 -11.00 -6.70 -12.80
CA ARG A 82 -11.85 -6.00 -13.79
C ARG A 82 -11.86 -6.66 -15.16
N ASP A 83 -10.73 -7.23 -15.58
CA ASP A 83 -10.61 -7.94 -16.85
C ASP A 83 -10.93 -9.42 -16.67
N PHE A 84 -12.22 -9.74 -16.53
CA PHE A 84 -12.76 -11.09 -16.37
C PHE A 84 -12.32 -12.10 -17.46
N LYS A 85 -11.79 -11.62 -18.60
CA LYS A 85 -11.22 -12.45 -19.69
C LYS A 85 -9.75 -12.87 -19.47
N SER A 86 -9.02 -12.25 -18.54
CA SER A 86 -7.59 -12.50 -18.33
C SER A 86 -7.30 -13.73 -17.45
N PHE A 87 -8.24 -14.11 -16.57
CA PHE A 87 -8.05 -15.24 -15.65
C PHE A 87 -8.43 -16.58 -16.28
N LYS A 88 -7.49 -17.14 -17.04
CA LYS A 88 -7.62 -18.46 -17.65
C LYS A 88 -7.84 -19.58 -16.61
N LYS A 89 -8.40 -20.71 -17.05
CA LYS A 89 -8.74 -21.84 -16.19
C LYS A 89 -7.49 -22.50 -15.57
N GLU A 90 -6.40 -22.52 -16.32
CA GLU A 90 -5.12 -23.10 -15.95
C GLU A 90 -4.51 -22.42 -14.71
N TYR A 91 -4.61 -21.08 -14.62
CA TYR A 91 -4.19 -20.35 -13.42
C TYR A 91 -5.00 -20.78 -12.19
N ARG A 92 -6.32 -20.87 -12.34
CA ARG A 92 -7.22 -21.32 -11.27
C ARG A 92 -6.85 -22.71 -10.78
N ASP A 93 -6.67 -23.63 -11.70
CA ASP A 93 -6.40 -25.03 -11.39
C ASP A 93 -5.00 -25.16 -10.76
N TYR A 94 -4.01 -24.42 -11.24
CA TYR A 94 -2.70 -24.32 -10.59
C TYR A 94 -2.79 -23.87 -9.13
N PHE A 95 -3.48 -22.76 -8.83
CA PHE A 95 -3.58 -22.26 -7.46
C PHE A 95 -4.37 -23.20 -6.54
N LYS A 96 -5.35 -23.95 -7.07
CA LYS A 96 -6.02 -25.02 -6.33
C LYS A 96 -5.09 -26.18 -5.99
N TYR A 97 -4.25 -26.59 -6.95
CA TYR A 97 -3.33 -27.72 -6.80
C TYR A 97 -1.94 -27.35 -6.27
N GLN A 98 -1.68 -26.08 -5.97
CA GLN A 98 -0.39 -25.55 -5.52
C GLN A 98 0.26 -26.38 -4.39
N ARG A 99 -0.53 -26.85 -3.43
CA ARG A 99 -0.05 -27.66 -2.30
C ARG A 99 0.47 -29.03 -2.75
N GLN A 100 -0.16 -29.63 -3.77
CA GLN A 100 0.25 -30.90 -4.36
C GLN A 100 1.55 -30.74 -5.16
N TYR A 101 1.71 -29.61 -5.85
CA TYR A 101 2.96 -29.22 -6.50
C TYR A 101 4.10 -28.85 -5.52
N ARG A 102 3.82 -28.78 -4.21
CA ARG A 102 4.79 -28.44 -3.17
C ARG A 102 5.40 -27.05 -3.37
N HIS A 103 4.57 -26.07 -3.74
CA HIS A 103 5.02 -24.69 -3.95
C HIS A 103 4.57 -23.75 -2.85
N THR A 104 5.46 -22.87 -2.39
CA THR A 104 5.06 -21.71 -1.57
C THR A 104 5.00 -20.49 -2.47
N VAL A 105 3.85 -19.83 -2.53
CA VAL A 105 3.65 -18.69 -3.43
C VAL A 105 3.42 -17.43 -2.63
N TYR A 106 4.19 -16.39 -2.94
CA TYR A 106 4.03 -15.04 -2.42
C TYR A 106 3.51 -14.12 -3.51
N LEU A 107 2.35 -13.54 -3.26
CA LEU A 107 1.66 -12.60 -4.14
C LEU A 107 1.71 -11.21 -3.52
N LEU A 108 2.40 -10.26 -4.16
CA LEU A 108 2.48 -8.90 -3.67
C LEU A 108 1.61 -7.98 -4.52
N SER A 109 0.80 -7.15 -3.86
CA SER A 109 -0.03 -6.15 -4.55
C SER A 109 -0.06 -4.80 -3.82
N GLN A 110 -0.36 -3.74 -4.57
CA GLN A 110 -0.55 -2.39 -4.02
C GLN A 110 -1.90 -2.25 -3.32
N THR A 111 -2.91 -2.85 -3.92
CA THR A 111 -4.33 -2.70 -3.60
C THR A 111 -4.98 -4.08 -3.52
N PHE A 112 -6.22 -4.11 -3.03
CA PHE A 112 -7.02 -5.34 -2.92
C PHE A 112 -7.88 -5.57 -4.16
N ASP A 113 -7.33 -5.24 -5.33
CA ASP A 113 -7.94 -5.22 -6.66
C ASP A 113 -7.72 -6.52 -7.47
N ILE A 114 -7.27 -7.57 -6.79
CA ILE A 114 -6.97 -8.86 -7.41
C ILE A 114 -8.25 -9.68 -7.59
N ASP A 115 -8.28 -10.56 -8.60
CA ASP A 115 -9.37 -11.50 -8.84
C ASP A 115 -9.86 -12.18 -7.54
N LYS A 116 -11.19 -12.20 -7.38
CA LYS A 116 -11.85 -12.71 -6.16
C LYS A 116 -11.47 -14.18 -5.88
N LYS A 117 -11.35 -15.02 -6.91
CA LYS A 117 -11.01 -16.44 -6.75
C LYS A 117 -9.62 -16.62 -6.12
N LEU A 118 -8.66 -15.77 -6.48
CA LEU A 118 -7.30 -15.84 -5.92
C LEU A 118 -7.27 -15.40 -4.45
N ARG A 119 -8.08 -14.40 -4.10
CA ARG A 119 -8.26 -13.93 -2.71
C ARG A 119 -8.94 -14.99 -1.84
N ASP A 120 -9.89 -15.72 -2.42
CA ASP A 120 -10.60 -16.80 -1.73
C ASP A 120 -9.66 -17.97 -1.43
N LEU A 121 -8.75 -18.30 -2.36
CA LEU A 121 -7.76 -19.38 -2.22
C LEU A 121 -6.58 -19.05 -1.30
N THR A 122 -6.39 -17.78 -0.91
CA THR A 122 -5.22 -17.33 -0.15
C THR A 122 -5.27 -17.84 1.30
N ASP A 123 -4.19 -18.46 1.77
CA ASP A 123 -4.08 -18.99 3.13
C ASP A 123 -3.76 -17.93 4.19
N GLN A 124 -2.92 -16.95 3.83
CA GLN A 124 -2.44 -15.93 4.74
C GLN A 124 -2.30 -14.59 4.03
N MET A 125 -2.74 -13.54 4.70
CA MET A 125 -2.62 -12.17 4.21
C MET A 125 -1.70 -11.38 5.14
N TYR A 126 -0.92 -10.46 4.59
CA TYR A 126 -0.11 -9.51 5.35
C TYR A 126 -0.35 -8.09 4.84
N LEU A 127 -0.44 -7.13 5.74
CA LEU A 127 -0.47 -5.71 5.41
C LEU A 127 0.84 -5.05 5.86
N ILE A 128 1.53 -4.42 4.92
CA ILE A 128 2.77 -3.71 5.15
C ILE A 128 2.50 -2.23 5.39
N ARG A 129 3.12 -1.70 6.44
CA ARG A 129 3.22 -0.28 6.73
C ARG A 129 4.69 0.10 6.84
N CYS A 130 5.06 1.25 6.27
CA CYS A 130 6.38 1.82 6.45
C CYS A 130 6.34 2.86 7.56
N TYR A 131 7.31 2.79 8.46
CA TYR A 131 7.54 3.71 9.56
C TYR A 131 8.89 4.39 9.36
N PHE A 132 8.92 5.71 9.58
CA PHE A 132 10.11 6.55 9.41
C PHE A 132 10.80 6.43 8.03
N ASN A 133 10.07 6.00 6.99
CA ASN A 133 10.59 5.73 5.65
C ASN A 133 11.72 4.69 5.57
N VAL A 134 12.01 3.98 6.67
CA VAL A 134 13.17 3.10 6.79
C VAL A 134 12.78 1.71 7.30
N PHE A 135 11.74 1.63 8.14
CA PHE A 135 11.26 0.37 8.72
C PHE A 135 9.97 -0.07 8.06
N SER A 136 10.03 -1.18 7.34
CA SER A 136 8.85 -1.84 6.77
C SER A 136 8.36 -2.93 7.73
N VAL A 137 7.11 -2.80 8.19
CA VAL A 137 6.48 -3.72 9.16
C VAL A 137 5.30 -4.40 8.48
N ALA A 138 5.39 -5.71 8.27
CA ALA A 138 4.27 -6.52 7.79
C ALA A 138 3.51 -7.11 8.96
N ARG A 139 2.23 -6.80 9.09
CA ARG A 139 1.32 -7.41 10.07
C ARG A 139 0.44 -8.45 9.40
N ARG A 140 0.31 -9.62 10.01
CA ARG A 140 -0.55 -10.69 9.51
C ARG A 140 -2.03 -10.35 9.71
N ILE A 141 -2.83 -10.67 8.70
CA ILE A 141 -4.29 -10.67 8.75
C ILE A 141 -4.72 -12.13 8.78
N ASN A 142 -5.49 -12.51 9.79
CA ASN A 142 -6.12 -13.82 9.88
C ASN A 142 -7.47 -13.76 9.16
N LYS A 143 -7.72 -14.78 8.34
CA LYS A 143 -8.94 -14.95 7.57
C LYS A 143 -9.71 -16.10 8.19
N SER A 144 -10.89 -15.83 8.74
CA SER A 144 -11.77 -16.85 9.32
C SER A 144 -13.10 -16.87 8.57
N ILE A 145 -13.54 -18.06 8.17
CA ILE A 145 -14.84 -18.23 7.52
C ILE A 145 -15.92 -18.09 8.60
N THR A 146 -16.78 -17.11 8.45
CA THR A 146 -17.91 -16.82 9.33
C THR A 146 -19.22 -16.97 8.57
N ILE A 147 -20.21 -17.63 9.17
CA ILE A 147 -21.55 -17.73 8.59
C ILE A 147 -22.30 -16.45 8.95
N VAL A 148 -22.59 -15.62 7.95
CA VAL A 148 -23.48 -14.47 8.13
C VAL A 148 -24.90 -15.03 8.12
N HIS A 149 -25.53 -15.00 9.28
CA HIS A 149 -26.91 -15.42 9.43
C HIS A 149 -27.79 -14.32 8.85
N ALA A 150 -28.80 -14.69 8.08
CA ALA A 150 -29.75 -13.73 7.58
C ALA A 150 -30.56 -13.17 8.76
N ASP A 151 -30.46 -11.87 8.99
CA ASP A 151 -31.34 -11.19 9.93
C ASP A 151 -32.79 -11.35 9.45
N SER A 152 -33.66 -11.59 10.42
CA SER A 152 -35.06 -12.02 10.37
C SER A 152 -35.92 -11.32 9.30
N GLY A 153 -35.77 -11.65 8.02
CA GLY A 153 -36.72 -11.19 7.02
C GLY A 153 -36.44 -11.48 5.55
N THR A 154 -35.21 -11.39 5.03
CA THR A 154 -35.04 -11.35 3.55
C THR A 154 -33.66 -11.75 2.99
N GLY A 155 -32.81 -12.41 3.77
CA GLY A 155 -31.49 -12.88 3.29
C GLY A 155 -31.37 -14.39 3.23
N GLU A 156 -30.61 -14.92 2.26
CA GLU A 156 -30.00 -16.25 2.40
C GLU A 156 -28.75 -16.14 3.27
N SER A 157 -28.48 -17.15 4.10
CA SER A 157 -27.21 -17.21 4.84
C SER A 157 -26.07 -17.44 3.85
N HIS A 158 -25.03 -16.62 3.95
CA HIS A 158 -23.87 -16.72 3.08
C HIS A 158 -22.58 -16.82 3.91
N LEU A 159 -21.63 -17.58 3.37
CA LEU A 159 -20.29 -17.66 3.93
C LEU A 159 -19.55 -16.38 3.58
N ALA A 160 -19.13 -15.64 4.60
CA ALA A 160 -18.28 -14.47 4.47
C ALA A 160 -16.95 -14.70 5.17
N ASP A 161 -15.91 -14.04 4.68
CA ASP A 161 -14.59 -14.08 5.29
C ASP A 161 -14.41 -12.89 6.22
N ASP A 162 -14.31 -13.14 7.53
CA ASP A 162 -13.91 -12.11 8.49
C ASP A 162 -12.38 -11.96 8.47
N MET A 163 -11.93 -10.71 8.50
CA MET A 163 -10.52 -10.33 8.39
C MET A 163 -10.12 -9.51 9.61
N GLN A 164 -9.45 -10.16 10.55
CA GLN A 164 -8.94 -9.51 11.75
C GLN A 164 -7.41 -9.48 11.73
N PHE A 165 -6.83 -8.40 12.25
CA PHE A 165 -5.40 -8.36 12.47
C PHE A 165 -5.01 -9.35 13.57
N ASP A 166 -3.92 -10.07 13.35
CA ASP A 166 -3.37 -10.96 14.37
C ASP A 166 -2.92 -10.12 15.58
N THR A 167 -3.17 -10.62 16.79
CA THR A 167 -2.84 -9.90 18.03
C THR A 167 -1.34 -9.65 18.09
N LEU A 168 -0.94 -8.41 18.38
CA LEU A 168 0.46 -7.99 18.51
C LEU A 168 1.27 -8.84 19.51
N LEU A 169 0.59 -9.50 20.45
CA LEU A 169 1.18 -10.39 21.45
C LEU A 169 1.84 -11.64 20.84
N LEU A 170 1.44 -12.04 19.63
CA LEU A 170 2.03 -13.15 18.87
C LEU A 170 3.17 -12.69 17.93
N PHE A 171 3.79 -11.53 18.16
CA PHE A 171 4.84 -10.99 17.29
C PHE A 171 6.02 -11.96 17.08
N TRP A 172 6.37 -12.75 18.10
CA TRP A 172 7.42 -13.78 18.00
C TRP A 172 7.03 -14.98 17.13
N ALA A 173 5.73 -15.22 16.92
CA ALA A 173 5.22 -16.39 16.19
C ALA A 173 5.05 -16.13 14.68
N GLY A 174 5.60 -15.01 14.19
CA GLY A 174 5.52 -14.60 12.80
C GLY A 174 4.30 -13.75 12.45
N ALA A 175 3.55 -13.25 13.45
CA ALA A 175 2.48 -12.28 13.26
C ALA A 175 3.01 -10.94 12.72
N VAL A 176 4.26 -10.59 13.05
CA VAL A 176 4.92 -9.36 12.58
C VAL A 176 6.25 -9.68 11.90
N LYS A 177 6.46 -9.16 10.69
CA LYS A 177 7.76 -9.23 9.99
C LYS A 177 8.32 -7.82 9.86
N LEU A 178 9.39 -7.52 10.58
CA LEU A 178 10.11 -6.25 10.51
C LEU A 178 11.26 -6.33 9.50
N THR A 179 11.39 -5.35 8.62
CA THR A 179 12.40 -5.28 7.58
C THR A 179 13.00 -3.89 7.50
N PHE A 180 14.32 -3.81 7.49
CA PHE A 180 15.07 -2.56 7.34
C PHE A 180 15.35 -2.32 5.86
N ILE A 181 14.76 -1.26 5.30
CA ILE A 181 14.75 -1.00 3.85
C ILE A 181 16.15 -0.80 3.26
N PRO A 182 17.02 0.05 3.83
CA PRO A 182 18.32 0.37 3.21
C PRO A 182 19.24 -0.83 3.01
N LYS A 183 19.10 -1.87 3.85
CA LYS A 183 19.90 -3.10 3.73
C LYS A 183 19.55 -3.92 2.49
N TYR A 184 18.30 -3.88 2.03
CA TYR A 184 17.83 -4.75 0.94
C TYR A 184 17.55 -4.00 -0.36
N SER A 185 17.47 -2.65 -0.34
CA SER A 185 17.26 -1.83 -1.52
C SER A 185 18.36 -1.96 -2.58
N ILE A 186 19.53 -2.46 -2.20
CA ILE A 186 20.70 -2.64 -3.10
C ILE A 186 20.47 -3.81 -4.08
N TYR A 187 19.62 -4.77 -3.74
CA TYR A 187 19.47 -6.03 -4.49
C TYR A 187 18.41 -5.99 -5.59
N PHE A 188 17.62 -4.91 -5.72
CA PHE A 188 16.58 -4.81 -6.74
C PHE A 188 16.57 -3.45 -7.42
N LYS A 189 16.23 -3.43 -8.71
CA LYS A 189 16.17 -2.21 -9.53
C LYS A 189 14.77 -1.59 -9.45
N SER A 190 14.58 -0.60 -8.58
CA SER A 190 13.28 0.09 -8.40
C SER A 190 12.91 1.06 -9.53
N PHE A 191 13.90 1.58 -10.25
CA PHE A 191 13.73 2.73 -11.15
C PHE A 191 13.93 2.35 -12.61
N ASN A 192 13.09 1.45 -13.13
CA ASN A 192 13.10 1.11 -14.56
C ASN A 192 11.66 0.88 -15.07
N PRO A 193 10.84 1.94 -15.16
CA PRO A 193 9.49 1.83 -15.72
C PRO A 193 9.53 1.53 -17.23
N PRO A 194 8.45 0.98 -17.81
CA PRO A 194 8.32 0.90 -19.26
C PRO A 194 8.43 2.29 -19.88
N GLN A 195 9.15 2.40 -21.00
CA GLN A 195 9.35 3.68 -21.68
C GLN A 195 8.02 4.16 -22.27
N LEU A 196 7.63 5.39 -21.91
CA LEU A 196 6.47 6.07 -22.46
C LEU A 196 6.89 6.93 -23.66
N PRO A 197 6.00 7.17 -24.64
CA PRO A 197 6.30 8.08 -25.75
C PRO A 197 6.57 9.50 -25.21
N PRO A 198 7.48 10.26 -25.83
CA PRO A 198 7.79 11.61 -25.39
C PRO A 198 6.56 12.51 -25.53
N GLY A 199 6.24 13.25 -24.48
CA GLY A 199 5.21 14.29 -24.51
C GLY A 199 5.84 15.67 -24.69
N GLU A 200 5.23 16.51 -25.52
CA GLU A 200 5.59 17.91 -25.65
C GLU A 200 4.86 18.72 -24.58
N TYR A 201 5.59 19.29 -23.63
CA TYR A 201 5.02 20.09 -22.55
C TYR A 201 5.64 21.48 -22.57
N ALA A 202 4.80 22.52 -22.58
CA ALA A 202 5.27 23.88 -22.38
C ALA A 202 5.67 24.07 -20.91
N LEU A 203 6.91 24.49 -20.68
CA LEU A 203 7.35 24.92 -19.35
C LEU A 203 6.74 26.29 -19.06
N CYS A 204 5.82 26.36 -18.12
CA CYS A 204 5.43 27.65 -17.55
C CYS A 204 6.62 28.19 -16.74
N PRO A 205 7.20 29.35 -17.11
CA PRO A 205 8.32 29.91 -16.36
C PRO A 205 7.88 30.24 -14.93
N LEU A 206 8.77 30.02 -13.98
CA LEU A 206 8.58 30.50 -12.61
C LEU A 206 8.54 32.04 -12.65
N PRO A 207 7.58 32.69 -11.98
CA PRO A 207 7.63 34.14 -11.81
C PRO A 207 8.88 34.51 -11.01
N ASP A 208 9.48 35.66 -11.32
CA ASP A 208 10.63 36.17 -10.59
C ASP A 208 10.27 36.32 -9.10
N LEU A 209 10.93 35.52 -8.26
CA LEU A 209 10.71 35.58 -6.82
C LEU A 209 11.32 36.90 -6.30
N PRO A 210 10.64 37.62 -5.38
CA PRO A 210 11.14 38.88 -4.83
C PRO A 210 12.30 38.70 -3.85
N TYR A 211 12.89 37.50 -3.78
CA TYR A 211 14.01 37.15 -2.92
C TYR A 211 14.92 36.15 -3.64
N SER A 212 16.23 36.33 -3.49
CA SER A 212 17.24 35.41 -4.00
C SER A 212 17.73 34.46 -2.91
N ASN A 213 17.82 34.95 -1.66
CA ASN A 213 18.42 34.22 -0.54
C ASN A 213 17.42 33.80 0.54
N ARG A 214 17.74 32.75 1.32
CA ARG A 214 16.93 32.30 2.48
C ARG A 214 16.70 33.42 3.51
N LYS A 215 17.68 34.30 3.70
CA LYS A 215 17.57 35.45 4.62
C LYS A 215 16.54 36.48 4.11
N GLU A 216 16.61 36.81 2.83
CA GLU A 216 15.67 37.72 2.17
C GLU A 216 14.25 37.14 2.15
N LYS A 217 14.12 35.83 1.94
CA LYS A 217 12.85 35.12 2.05
C LYS A 217 12.23 35.29 3.43
N PHE A 218 13.01 35.09 4.50
CA PHE A 218 12.51 35.25 5.86
C PHE A 218 12.05 36.69 6.14
N VAL A 219 12.81 37.68 5.66
CA VAL A 219 12.43 39.10 5.78
C VAL A 219 11.16 39.41 4.98
N TYR A 220 11.03 38.86 3.77
CA TYR A 220 9.84 38.99 2.94
C TYR A 220 8.61 38.38 3.61
N ASP A 221 8.72 37.15 4.11
CA ASP A 221 7.65 36.44 4.81
C ASP A 221 7.22 37.21 6.08
N ALA A 222 8.17 37.74 6.85
CA ALA A 222 7.90 38.57 8.02
C ALA A 222 7.18 39.88 7.64
N ARG A 223 7.62 40.57 6.57
CA ARG A 223 6.96 41.79 6.06
C ARG A 223 5.54 41.52 5.58
N CYS A 224 5.33 40.41 4.89
CA CYS A 224 4.00 39.97 4.48
C CYS A 224 3.10 39.71 5.68
N MET A 225 3.61 39.05 6.73
CA MET A 225 2.86 38.81 7.97
C MET A 225 2.48 40.12 8.66
N VAL A 226 3.42 41.06 8.80
CA VAL A 226 3.16 42.38 9.41
C VAL A 226 2.14 43.16 8.59
N SER A 227 2.26 43.17 7.25
CA SER A 227 1.27 43.82 6.38
C SER A 227 -0.12 43.20 6.53
N ALA A 228 -0.22 41.88 6.71
CA ALA A 228 -1.50 41.20 6.91
C ALA A 228 -2.15 41.61 8.24
N VAL A 229 -1.36 41.66 9.33
CA VAL A 229 -1.83 42.11 10.65
C VAL A 229 -2.30 43.57 10.60
N VAL A 230 -1.52 44.46 9.97
CA VAL A 230 -1.90 45.88 9.82
C VAL A 230 -3.19 46.04 9.03
N ARG A 231 -3.40 45.27 7.95
CA ARG A 231 -4.66 45.29 7.19
C ARG A 231 -5.84 44.82 8.04
N LEU A 232 -5.67 43.76 8.82
CA LEU A 232 -6.69 43.26 9.75
C LEU A 232 -7.03 44.28 10.84
N CYS A 233 -6.04 44.93 11.44
CA CYS A 233 -6.27 45.98 12.43
C CYS A 233 -6.99 47.20 11.83
N LYS A 234 -6.58 47.65 10.63
CA LYS A 234 -7.25 48.75 9.92
C LYS A 234 -8.69 48.41 9.56
N PHE A 235 -8.94 47.18 9.13
CA PHE A 235 -10.29 46.68 8.86
C PHE A 235 -11.15 46.66 10.13
N GLY A 236 -10.60 46.15 11.24
CA GLY A 236 -11.29 46.14 12.54
C GLY A 236 -11.63 47.54 13.05
N ILE A 237 -10.69 48.48 12.97
CA ILE A 237 -10.91 49.89 13.36
C ILE A 237 -11.95 50.55 12.44
N GLY A 238 -11.92 50.25 11.13
CA GLY A 238 -12.94 50.68 10.17
C GLY A 238 -14.34 50.21 10.57
N CYS A 239 -14.52 48.91 10.83
CA CYS A 239 -15.80 48.36 11.27
C CYS A 239 -16.31 48.98 12.59
N VAL A 240 -15.41 49.28 13.54
CA VAL A 240 -15.78 49.94 14.81
C VAL A 240 -16.22 51.39 14.56
N ARG A 241 -15.49 52.12 13.71
CA ARG A 241 -15.83 53.50 13.32
C ARG A 241 -17.18 53.55 12.61
N ASP A 242 -17.45 52.63 11.70
CA ASP A 242 -18.70 52.57 10.95
C ASP A 242 -19.89 52.24 11.87
N ARG A 243 -19.70 51.31 12.83
CA ARG A 243 -20.72 51.01 13.86
C ARG A 243 -20.98 52.18 14.81
N ALA A 244 -19.93 52.91 15.23
CA ALA A 244 -20.08 54.09 16.07
C ALA A 244 -20.83 55.21 15.34
N GLN A 245 -20.54 55.45 14.06
CA GLN A 245 -21.27 56.42 13.25
C GLN A 245 -22.73 56.02 13.02
N ALA A 246 -23.03 54.74 12.84
CA ALA A 246 -24.40 54.23 12.74
C ALA A 246 -25.19 54.49 14.04
N LEU A 247 -24.60 54.21 15.22
CA LEU A 247 -25.22 54.47 16.53
C LEU A 247 -25.47 55.96 16.82
N ILE A 248 -24.58 56.83 16.36
CA ILE A 248 -24.75 58.28 16.51
C ILE A 248 -25.88 58.79 15.60
N ARG A 249 -26.03 58.24 14.38
CA ARG A 249 -27.14 58.56 13.47
C ARG A 249 -28.49 58.14 14.07
N THR A 250 -28.60 56.91 14.57
CA THR A 250 -29.86 56.43 15.19
C THR A 250 -30.25 57.23 16.43
N LYS A 251 -29.27 57.69 17.23
CA LYS A 251 -29.56 58.58 18.38
C LYS A 251 -30.08 59.95 17.95
N LYS A 252 -29.57 60.50 16.85
CA LYS A 252 -29.97 61.82 16.34
C LYS A 252 -31.42 61.79 15.83
N ASP A 253 -31.81 60.70 15.19
CA ASP A 253 -33.17 60.51 14.67
C ASP A 253 -34.21 60.30 15.80
N SER A 254 -33.80 59.74 16.95
CA SER A 254 -34.69 59.57 18.13
C SER A 254 -34.87 60.81 19.00
N SER A 255 -34.07 61.87 18.79
CA SER A 255 -34.12 63.13 19.55
C SER A 255 -34.81 64.28 18.79
N GLY A 256 -35.38 64.00 17.62
CA GLY A 256 -36.00 64.97 16.72
C GLY A 256 -37.53 64.88 16.60
N THR A 257 -38.20 64.27 17.58
CA THR A 257 -39.68 64.28 17.73
C THR A 257 -40.06 64.91 19.06
#